data_AF-A0A6B2V2M0-F1
#
_entry.id   AF-A0A6B2V2M0-F1
#
_cell.length_a   1.000
_cell.length_b   1.000
_cell.length_c   1.000
_cell.angle_alpha   90.00
_cell.angle_beta   90.00
_cell.angle_gamma   90.00
#
_symmetry.space_group_name_H-M   'P 1'
#
loop_
_entity.id
_entity.type
_entity.pdbx_description
1 polymer ?
#
loop_
_entity_poly.entity_id
_entity_poly.type
_entity_poly.pdbx_seq_one_letter_code
_entity_poly.pdbx_strand_id
1 'polypeptide(L)'
;PVPSVPSSGAGGRTVTLPVRSGEGADGRDVRERGWQLAHWAVANASALHIERVAYAGREWTAGVTDGAWHTTDAKNGDGTAAEASAVRITTGR
;
A
#
# COMPACT_ATOMS: atom_id res chain seq x y z
N PRO A 1 14.68 -6.97 19.05
CA PRO A 1 14.27 -6.97 17.63
C PRO A 1 14.35 -5.54 17.06
N VAL A 2 15.33 -5.28 16.19
CA VAL A 2 15.44 -4.01 15.45
C VAL A 2 14.49 -4.04 14.26
N PRO A 3 13.67 -3.00 14.03
CA PRO A 3 12.85 -2.95 12.83
C PRO A 3 13.75 -2.69 11.61
N SER A 4 13.87 -3.68 10.73
CA SER A 4 14.51 -3.52 9.43
C SER A 4 13.63 -2.64 8.54
N VAL A 5 14.06 -1.40 8.30
CA VAL A 5 13.43 -0.54 7.30
C VAL A 5 13.88 -1.01 5.91
N PRO A 6 12.98 -1.48 5.02
CA PRO A 6 13.37 -1.73 3.65
C PRO A 6 13.78 -0.41 3.00
N SER A 7 14.90 -0.46 2.29
CA SER A 7 15.57 0.67 1.64
C SER A 7 14.59 1.52 0.84
N SER A 8 14.44 2.79 1.23
CA SER A 8 13.58 3.75 0.53
C SER A 8 14.24 4.16 -0.78
N GLY A 9 13.72 3.64 -1.90
CA GLY A 9 14.12 4.03 -3.24
C GLY A 9 13.80 5.51 -3.50
N ALA A 10 14.86 6.26 -3.78
CA ALA A 10 14.95 7.58 -4.44
C ALA A 10 13.65 8.34 -4.75
N GLY A 11 13.45 9.49 -4.06
CA GLY A 11 12.82 10.67 -4.66
C GLY A 11 11.44 11.11 -4.15
N GLY A 12 10.69 10.27 -3.44
CA GLY A 12 9.30 10.57 -3.03
C GLY A 12 9.08 10.61 -1.51
N ARG A 13 8.06 11.37 -1.06
CA ARG A 13 7.59 11.31 0.33
C ARG A 13 6.74 10.05 0.49
N THR A 14 7.30 9.01 1.13
CA THR A 14 6.58 7.77 1.43
C THR A 14 5.77 7.92 2.71
N VAL A 15 4.44 7.83 2.58
CA VAL A 15 3.47 7.81 3.67
C VAL A 15 3.05 6.36 3.91
N THR A 16 3.20 5.89 5.14
CA THR A 16 2.66 4.58 5.56
C THR A 16 1.37 4.82 6.31
N LEU A 17 0.26 4.32 5.77
CA LEU A 17 -1.06 4.52 6.31
C LEU A 17 -1.51 3.24 7.03
N PRO A 18 -1.53 3.22 8.37
CA PRO A 18 -1.89 2.03 9.13
C PRO A 18 -3.39 1.77 9.00
N VAL A 19 -3.73 0.56 8.56
CA VAL A 19 -5.10 0.06 8.52
C VAL A 19 -5.44 -0.45 9.91
N ARG A 20 -5.95 0.44 10.76
CA ARG A 20 -6.34 0.07 12.12
C ARG A 20 -7.54 -0.87 12.05
N SER A 21 -7.49 -1.99 12.78
CA SER A 21 -8.69 -2.75 13.15
C SER A 21 -9.48 -1.91 14.15
N GLY A 22 -10.77 -1.66 13.91
CA GLY A 22 -11.64 -1.19 14.99
C GLY A 22 -11.75 -2.28 16.06
N GLU A 23 -12.09 -1.91 17.31
CA GLU A 23 -12.40 -2.92 18.33
C GLU A 23 -13.51 -3.85 17.80
N GLY A 24 -13.22 -5.15 17.69
CA GLY A 24 -14.13 -6.17 17.14
C GLY A 24 -14.06 -6.39 15.62
N ALA A 25 -13.16 -5.74 14.88
CA ALA A 25 -12.99 -5.95 13.45
C ALA A 25 -12.15 -7.22 13.16
N ASP A 26 -12.71 -8.13 12.37
CA ASP A 26 -12.03 -9.36 11.97
C ASP A 26 -10.90 -9.08 10.96
N GLY A 27 -10.01 -10.05 10.77
CA GLY A 27 -8.94 -9.97 9.77
C GLY A 27 -9.44 -9.80 8.32
N ARG A 28 -10.74 -10.01 8.06
CA ARG A 28 -11.37 -9.68 6.78
C ARG A 28 -11.70 -8.20 6.64
N ASP A 29 -12.25 -7.58 7.69
CA ASP A 29 -12.57 -6.15 7.71
C ASP A 29 -11.32 -5.29 7.52
N VAL A 30 -10.21 -5.67 8.16
CA VAL A 30 -8.91 -5.00 7.98
C VAL A 30 -8.48 -5.08 6.51
N ARG A 31 -8.68 -6.24 5.88
CA ARG A 31 -8.27 -6.45 4.49
C ARG A 31 -9.11 -5.64 3.51
N GLU A 32 -10.42 -5.58 3.73
CA GLU A 32 -11.35 -4.74 2.97
C GLU A 32 -11.03 -3.25 3.15
N ARG A 33 -10.77 -2.82 4.39
CA ARG A 33 -10.47 -1.42 4.69
C ARG A 33 -9.13 -0.99 4.11
N GLY A 34 -8.12 -1.87 4.13
CA GLY A 34 -6.85 -1.64 3.45
C GLY A 34 -7.02 -1.56 1.94
N TRP A 35 -7.92 -2.37 1.36
CA TRP A 35 -8.25 -2.30 -0.06
C TRP A 35 -8.98 -1.00 -0.43
N GLN A 36 -9.94 -0.56 0.39
CA GLN A 36 -10.61 0.73 0.22
C GLN A 36 -9.62 1.88 0.25
N LEU A 37 -8.68 1.85 1.19
CA LEU A 37 -7.66 2.88 1.35
C LEU A 37 -6.67 2.92 0.17
N ALA A 38 -6.26 1.74 -0.30
CA ALA A 38 -5.47 1.58 -1.50
C ALA A 38 -6.20 2.14 -2.74
N HIS A 39 -7.48 1.82 -2.92
CA HIS A 39 -8.28 2.31 -4.04
C HIS A 39 -8.54 3.82 -3.95
N TRP A 40 -8.77 4.35 -2.75
CA TRP A 40 -8.86 5.79 -2.50
C TRP A 40 -7.58 6.51 -2.90
N ALA A 41 -6.41 5.96 -2.57
CA ALA A 41 -5.12 6.55 -2.92
C ALA A 41 -4.93 6.62 -4.44
N VAL A 42 -5.32 5.57 -5.18
CA VAL A 42 -5.30 5.55 -6.64
C VAL A 42 -6.23 6.62 -7.22
N ALA A 43 -7.46 6.73 -6.72
CA ALA A 43 -8.42 7.72 -7.20
C ALA A 43 -7.98 9.16 -6.92
N ASN A 44 -7.28 9.40 -5.80
CA ASN A 44 -6.77 10.72 -5.41
C ASN A 44 -5.33 10.97 -5.90
N ALA A 45 -4.75 10.06 -6.67
CA ALA A 45 -3.34 10.12 -7.05
C ALA A 45 -2.99 11.38 -7.83
N SER A 46 -3.84 11.81 -8.76
CA SER A 46 -3.64 13.02 -9.52
C SER A 46 -3.69 14.29 -8.67
N ALA A 47 -4.50 14.30 -7.60
CA ALA A 47 -4.64 15.46 -6.72
C ALA A 47 -3.52 15.55 -5.67
N LEU A 48 -3.03 14.40 -5.21
CA LEU A 48 -1.99 14.29 -4.17
C LEU A 48 -0.59 14.04 -4.74
N HIS A 49 -0.43 14.05 -6.06
CA HIS A 49 0.80 13.66 -6.77
C HIS A 49 1.34 12.31 -6.31
N ILE A 50 0.46 11.32 -6.15
CA ILE A 50 0.87 9.96 -5.81
C ILE A 50 1.48 9.30 -7.04
N GLU A 51 2.71 8.83 -6.89
CA GLU A 51 3.44 8.12 -7.93
C GLU A 51 3.31 6.61 -7.78
N ARG A 52 3.17 6.10 -6.55
CA ARG A 52 3.13 4.66 -6.27
C ARG A 52 2.25 4.34 -5.05
N VAL A 53 1.51 3.23 -5.10
CA VAL A 53 0.76 2.69 -3.96
C VAL A 53 1.06 1.20 -3.85
N ALA A 54 1.46 0.71 -2.67
CA ALA A 54 1.70 -0.71 -2.41
C ALA A 54 0.82 -1.21 -1.26
N TYR A 55 0.18 -2.37 -1.47
CA TYR A 55 -0.70 -3.01 -0.49
C TYR A 55 -0.79 -4.52 -0.72
N ALA A 56 -0.56 -5.32 0.33
CA ALA A 56 -0.76 -6.77 0.33
C ALA A 56 -0.12 -7.50 -0.88
N GLY A 57 1.13 -7.15 -1.22
CA GLY A 57 1.87 -7.75 -2.34
C GLY A 57 1.45 -7.27 -3.73
N ARG A 58 0.61 -6.23 -3.81
CA ARG A 58 0.24 -5.56 -5.06
C ARG A 58 0.74 -4.13 -5.03
N GLU A 59 1.14 -3.63 -6.19
CA GLU A 59 1.66 -2.28 -6.38
C GLU A 59 0.99 -1.61 -7.57
N TRP A 60 0.62 -0.36 -7.40
CA TRP A 60 0.09 0.53 -8.40
C TRP A 60 1.10 1.66 -8.65
N THR A 61 1.31 2.06 -9.90
CA THR A 61 2.20 3.17 -10.26
C THR A 61 1.49 4.11 -11.23
N ALA A 62 1.52 5.41 -10.94
CA ALA A 62 0.96 6.43 -11.83
C ALA A 62 1.76 6.48 -13.14
N GLY A 63 1.07 6.47 -14.29
CA GLY A 63 1.70 6.53 -15.60
C GLY A 63 2.20 5.20 -16.17
N VAL A 64 2.11 4.10 -15.41
CA VAL A 64 2.28 2.74 -15.96
C VAL A 64 0.90 2.23 -16.34
N THR A 65 0.73 1.95 -17.64
CA THR A 65 -0.43 1.32 -18.31
C THR A 65 -1.75 1.47 -17.53
N ASP A 66 -2.39 2.63 -17.69
CA ASP A 66 -3.74 2.92 -17.17
C ASP A 66 -3.97 2.76 -15.67
N GLY A 67 -2.91 2.79 -14.86
CA GLY A 67 -3.07 2.62 -13.41
C GLY A 67 -3.53 1.20 -13.05
N ALA A 68 -2.98 0.21 -13.73
CA ALA A 68 -3.15 -1.18 -13.35
C ALA A 68 -2.38 -1.52 -12.05
N TRP A 69 -2.98 -2.37 -11.22
CA TRP A 69 -2.28 -2.99 -10.11
C TRP A 69 -1.43 -4.16 -10.61
N HIS A 70 -0.15 -4.15 -10.29
CA HIS A 70 0.79 -5.22 -10.56
C HIS A 70 1.01 -6.06 -9.31
N THR A 71 0.89 -7.37 -9.43
CA THR A 71 1.33 -8.28 -8.37
C THR A 71 2.85 -8.26 -8.35
N THR A 72 3.43 -7.70 -7.30
CA THR A 72 4.87 -7.80 -7.07
C THR A 72 5.09 -9.21 -6.56
N ASP A 73 5.84 -10.05 -7.30
CA ASP A 73 6.10 -11.46 -6.96
C ASP A 73 6.89 -11.53 -5.64
N ALA A 74 6.17 -11.40 -4.52
CA ALA A 74 6.61 -11.82 -3.21
C ALA A 74 6.49 -13.34 -3.18
N LYS A 75 7.41 -13.99 -3.90
CA LYS A 75 7.55 -15.44 -4.01
C LYS A 75 7.33 -16.09 -2.64
N ASN A 76 6.18 -16.74 -2.48
CA ASN A 76 5.80 -17.57 -1.32
C ASN A 76 5.73 -16.85 0.05
N GLY A 77 5.15 -15.66 0.12
CA GLY A 77 4.68 -15.12 1.39
C GLY A 77 3.18 -15.30 1.49
N ASP A 78 2.70 -16.21 2.35
CA ASP A 78 1.42 -16.02 3.02
C ASP A 78 1.35 -14.56 3.44
N GLY A 79 0.57 -13.76 2.71
CA GLY A 79 0.45 -12.32 2.91
C GLY A 79 0.01 -12.12 4.34
N THR A 80 0.98 -11.91 5.21
CA THR A 80 0.77 -12.00 6.64
C THR A 80 -0.15 -10.83 6.98
N ALA A 81 -1.02 -10.97 7.98
CA ALA A 81 -1.90 -9.87 8.38
C ALA A 81 -1.15 -8.53 8.59
N ALA A 82 0.17 -8.60 8.86
CA ALA A 82 1.09 -7.48 8.93
C ALA A 82 1.34 -6.72 7.59
N GLU A 83 1.34 -7.40 6.44
CA GLU A 83 1.49 -6.76 5.11
C GLU A 83 0.15 -6.23 4.58
N ALA A 84 -0.96 -6.75 5.10
CA ALA A 84 -2.31 -6.25 4.84
C ALA A 84 -2.78 -5.20 5.87
N SER A 85 -1.98 -4.88 6.89
CA SER A 85 -2.32 -3.90 7.91
C SER A 85 -1.77 -2.51 7.63
N ALA A 86 -1.06 -2.30 6.51
CA ALA A 86 -0.56 -0.98 6.12
C ALA A 86 -0.59 -0.79 4.61
N VAL A 87 -1.06 0.39 4.18
CA VAL A 87 -0.95 0.85 2.79
C VAL A 87 0.25 1.79 2.70
N ARG A 88 1.17 1.53 1.77
CA ARG A 88 2.31 2.41 1.51
C ARG A 88 2.02 3.27 0.28
N ILE A 89 2.11 4.57 0.43
CA ILE A 89 1.84 5.55 -0.63
C ILE A 89 3.10 6.37 -0.83
N THR A 90 3.62 6.42 -2.05
CA THR A 90 4.75 7.27 -2.41
C THR A 90 4.24 8.43 -3.24
N THR A 91 4.48 9.65 -2.76
CA THR A 91 4.12 10.89 -3.44
C THR A 91 5.35 11.56 -4.04
N GLY A 92 5.20 12.05 -5.27
CA GLY A 92 6.13 12.95 -5.94
C GLY A 92 6.06 14.35 -5.32
N ARG A 93 7.11 15.16 -5.52
CA ARG A 93 7.20 16.51 -4.97
C ARG A 93 6.55 17.55 -5.89
#